data_AF-A0A2S7QFL4-F1
#
_entry.id   AF-A0A2S7QFL4-F1
#
_cell.length_a   1.000
_cell.length_b   1.000
_cell.length_c   1.000
_cell.angle_alpha   90.00
_cell.angle_beta   90.00
_cell.angle_gamma   90.00
#
_symmetry.space_group_name_H-M   'P 1'
#
loop_
_entity.id
_entity.type
_entity.pdbx_description
1 polymer ?
#
loop_
_entity_poly.entity_id
_entity_poly.type
_entity_poly.pdbx_seq_one_letter_code
_entity_poly.pdbx_strand_id
1 'polypeptide(L)'
;MVSPSVSGFSSRRTSWSSEAGSRDSRLGPFGSPFDDSRASSRAGDSDDENINTQTVSEKYNIMPSAGLLLFPEDVEKDDYLHNPDPNEKEPRCDVCNRRGVVNVGGLVLITLATLALFIAYPVVTFASNIIDPTHGACAKAADCLSDKVALLKNVRTTLVDPDTPDSVKTKTGQDGKTLKLVFSDEFNTDGRTFYDGDDPYFQAMDMWYGATQDLEWYDPDAVTTGNGTLNIKFDAFQSHNLNYRSGMLQSWNKLCFKGGRVEASISLPGRGDWPGFWPGFWAMGNLARPGYQATTEGMWPYSYSDICDLGITANQSASDGMSWLPGMKLPACTCKGQDHPSSGKSRSAPEIDALEASVGFIGPGGYEKGTGSASQSYQIAPFDIFYLPDYNYLEVYDHEQTGMSGYHGGNYQQAMSAVTWLNNDWYDGNGYQTYGYEYTPGADGSIAWFVGDQYTWKLDGRALRPNGNVGQRTVPEEPMALIMNLGMGTSFSQVMMPNLNTLFPATMRFDYIRIYQPEGSESVTCDPEGYPTTEYIKSHPEPYANVNLTSWDAAGYSWPTNSFVNGC
;
A
#
# COMPACT_ATOMS: atom_id res chain seq x y z
N MET A 1 33.85 -20.23 -33.87
CA MET A 1 34.11 -19.03 -34.69
C MET A 1 33.07 -18.00 -34.29
N VAL A 2 33.37 -17.17 -33.28
CA VAL A 2 33.88 -15.78 -33.36
C VAL A 2 32.78 -14.76 -33.66
N SER A 3 32.32 -14.18 -32.56
CA SER A 3 31.94 -12.79 -32.24
C SER A 3 30.69 -12.06 -32.79
N PRO A 4 30.08 -11.22 -31.91
CA PRO A 4 28.89 -10.40 -32.15
C PRO A 4 29.21 -8.94 -32.51
N SER A 5 28.25 -8.21 -33.06
CA SER A 5 28.34 -6.75 -33.26
C SER A 5 27.29 -6.00 -32.43
N VAL A 6 27.80 -5.34 -31.39
CA VAL A 6 27.17 -4.28 -30.60
C VAL A 6 27.17 -2.99 -31.43
N SER A 7 26.04 -2.28 -31.49
CA SER A 7 26.00 -0.87 -31.91
C SER A 7 25.62 0.00 -30.71
N GLY A 8 26.58 0.80 -30.26
CA GLY A 8 26.35 1.89 -29.33
C GLY A 8 26.12 3.19 -30.08
N PHE A 9 25.23 4.03 -29.56
CA PHE A 9 25.37 5.47 -29.71
C PHE A 9 25.09 6.15 -28.37
N SER A 10 26.12 6.88 -27.94
CA SER A 10 26.18 7.73 -26.77
C SER A 10 25.51 9.07 -27.07
N SER A 11 24.70 9.59 -26.15
CA SER A 11 24.35 11.01 -26.11
C SER A 11 24.75 11.60 -24.76
N ARG A 12 25.98 12.13 -24.70
CA ARG A 12 26.34 13.19 -23.76
C ARG A 12 25.69 14.50 -24.25
N ARG A 13 24.89 15.15 -23.42
CA ARG A 13 24.65 16.59 -23.49
C ARG A 13 24.90 17.21 -22.11
N THR A 14 26.02 17.88 -22.01
CA THR A 14 26.31 18.95 -21.06
C THR A 14 25.89 20.27 -21.70
N SER A 15 25.11 21.10 -21.01
CA SER A 15 25.20 22.57 -21.14
C SER A 15 24.31 23.23 -20.11
N TRP A 16 24.95 23.75 -19.07
CA TRP A 16 24.49 24.97 -18.40
C TRP A 16 24.76 26.12 -19.36
N SER A 17 23.75 26.95 -19.64
CA SER A 17 23.96 28.32 -20.10
C SER A 17 22.79 29.18 -19.64
N SER A 18 23.08 30.04 -18.68
CA SER A 18 22.24 31.16 -18.27
C SER A 18 22.56 32.33 -19.17
N GLU A 19 21.58 32.84 -19.92
CA GLU A 19 21.59 34.19 -20.46
C GLU A 19 20.42 34.96 -19.85
N ALA A 20 20.75 35.96 -19.03
CA ALA A 20 19.93 37.14 -18.80
C ALA A 20 20.88 38.27 -18.40
N GLY A 21 21.27 39.08 -19.38
CA GLY A 21 21.92 40.36 -19.12
C GLY A 21 20.90 41.39 -18.64
N SER A 22 21.34 42.31 -17.78
CA SER A 22 21.23 43.77 -17.97
C SER A 22 21.43 44.52 -16.64
N ARG A 23 22.22 45.61 -16.73
CA ARG A 23 22.36 46.76 -15.81
C ARG A 23 23.30 46.61 -14.62
N ASP A 24 24.51 47.13 -14.82
CA ASP A 24 25.41 47.57 -13.76
C ASP A 24 25.23 49.09 -13.56
N SER A 25 24.72 49.46 -12.39
CA SER A 25 24.55 50.83 -11.90
C SER A 25 25.40 50.99 -10.65
N ARG A 26 26.40 51.87 -10.75
CA ARG A 26 27.27 52.30 -9.67
C ARG A 26 26.47 52.95 -8.52
N LEU A 27 26.96 52.71 -7.30
CA LEU A 27 26.62 53.34 -6.00
C LEU A 27 25.49 52.66 -5.21
N GLY A 28 25.87 52.02 -4.10
CA GLY A 28 24.97 51.36 -3.14
C GLY A 28 24.40 52.31 -2.07
N PRO A 29 23.76 51.75 -1.03
CA PRO A 29 23.91 52.35 0.30
C PRO A 29 23.82 51.31 1.44
N PHE A 30 24.96 50.84 1.96
CA PHE A 30 25.16 50.45 3.37
C PHE A 30 26.67 50.38 3.62
N GLY A 31 27.29 51.57 3.73
CA GLY A 31 28.67 51.79 4.15
C GLY A 31 28.73 52.25 5.61
N SER A 32 29.76 51.76 6.31
CA SER A 32 30.05 51.82 7.76
C SER A 32 30.22 53.24 8.35
N PRO A 33 29.91 53.46 9.66
CA PRO A 33 29.72 54.79 10.26
C PRO A 33 31.01 55.43 10.82
N PHE A 34 32.14 55.33 10.12
CA PHE A 34 33.41 55.92 10.58
C PHE A 34 34.12 56.87 9.60
N ASP A 35 33.49 57.19 8.47
CA ASP A 35 34.02 58.18 7.50
C ASP A 35 33.27 59.52 7.62
N ASP A 36 33.52 60.28 8.68
CA ASP A 36 33.55 61.75 8.56
C ASP A 36 34.20 62.42 9.77
N SER A 37 35.35 63.07 9.55
CA SER A 37 35.75 64.25 10.32
C SER A 37 36.98 64.90 9.69
N ARG A 38 36.75 65.95 8.89
CA ARG A 38 37.15 67.31 9.28
C ARG A 38 36.76 68.37 8.24
N ALA A 39 36.36 69.50 8.80
CA ALA A 39 35.76 70.65 8.18
C ALA A 39 36.72 71.52 7.34
N SER A 40 36.08 72.42 6.59
CA SER A 40 36.57 73.32 5.55
C SER A 40 37.24 74.61 6.07
N SER A 41 38.20 75.12 5.30
CA SER A 41 38.52 76.55 5.25
C SER A 41 38.92 76.98 3.84
N ARG A 42 38.27 78.06 3.37
CA ARG A 42 38.32 78.72 2.05
C ARG A 42 39.59 79.55 1.80
N ALA A 43 39.71 79.95 0.52
CA ALA A 43 40.51 81.04 -0.07
C ALA A 43 42.00 80.70 -0.27
N GLY A 44 42.68 81.06 -1.36
CA GLY A 44 42.39 81.96 -2.46
C GLY A 44 43.72 82.58 -2.91
N ASP A 45 44.05 82.42 -4.18
CA ASP A 45 44.92 83.26 -5.02
C ASP A 45 46.45 83.38 -4.78
N SER A 46 47.12 83.53 -5.93
CA SER A 46 48.45 84.09 -6.23
C SER A 46 49.75 83.45 -5.71
N ASP A 47 50.58 83.11 -6.71
CA ASP A 47 52.01 83.36 -6.89
C ASP A 47 53.09 82.75 -5.98
N ASP A 48 54.06 82.16 -6.68
CA ASP A 48 55.50 82.09 -6.41
C ASP A 48 56.00 81.97 -4.96
N GLU A 49 56.63 80.84 -4.62
CA GLU A 49 58.07 80.81 -4.32
C GLU A 49 58.55 79.43 -3.85
N ASN A 50 59.75 79.06 -4.31
CA ASN A 50 60.51 77.88 -3.90
C ASN A 50 60.78 77.86 -2.39
N ILE A 51 60.44 76.77 -1.70
CA ILE A 51 60.93 76.52 -0.32
C ILE A 51 61.75 75.24 -0.31
N ASN A 52 63.05 75.42 -0.05
CA ASN A 52 64.07 74.40 0.11
C ASN A 52 64.03 73.78 1.53
N THR A 53 64.72 72.66 1.69
CA THR A 53 64.75 71.80 2.89
C THR A 53 65.52 72.37 4.10
N GLN A 54 65.78 73.69 4.16
CA GLN A 54 66.57 74.30 5.24
C GLN A 54 65.76 75.07 6.31
N THR A 55 64.47 75.33 6.11
CA THR A 55 63.64 76.10 7.08
C THR A 55 62.82 75.24 8.05
N VAL A 56 62.84 73.92 7.92
CA VAL A 56 62.16 72.99 8.87
C VAL A 56 62.99 72.77 10.15
N SER A 57 64.29 73.04 10.10
CA SER A 57 65.25 72.87 11.21
C SER A 57 65.27 74.00 12.24
N GLU A 58 64.64 75.16 11.99
CA GLU A 58 64.52 76.23 13.02
C GLU A 58 63.27 76.10 13.88
N LYS A 59 62.25 75.34 13.44
CA LYS A 59 60.99 75.20 14.19
C LYS A 59 60.99 74.08 15.24
N TYR A 60 62.03 73.23 15.23
CA TYR A 60 62.16 72.09 16.17
C TYR A 60 63.51 72.05 16.89
N ASN A 61 64.24 73.18 16.91
CA ASN A 61 65.52 73.26 17.61
C ASN A 61 65.29 73.62 19.09
N ILE A 62 65.15 72.60 19.94
CA ILE A 62 65.08 72.77 21.40
C ILE A 62 66.51 72.83 21.93
N MET A 63 67.02 74.04 22.14
CA MET A 63 68.22 74.28 22.94
C MET A 63 67.83 74.33 24.43
N PRO A 64 68.59 73.72 25.35
CA PRO A 64 68.24 73.68 26.76
C PRO A 64 68.35 75.08 27.38
N SER A 65 67.22 75.62 27.84
CA SER A 65 67.17 76.82 28.69
C SER A 65 66.63 76.44 30.07
N ALA A 66 67.05 77.18 31.09
CA ALA A 66 66.90 76.88 32.52
C ALA A 66 65.45 76.87 33.07
N GLY A 67 64.44 76.74 32.20
CA GLY A 67 63.04 76.47 32.53
C GLY A 67 62.48 75.15 31.94
N LEU A 68 63.31 74.35 31.27
CA LEU A 68 62.95 73.02 30.73
C LEU A 68 63.33 71.89 31.71
N LEU A 69 63.07 72.11 32.99
CA LEU A 69 63.08 71.09 34.03
C LEU A 69 61.73 71.18 34.75
N LEU A 70 60.69 70.69 34.09
CA LEU A 70 59.41 70.42 34.74
C LEU A 70 59.48 68.99 35.33
N PHE A 71 59.75 68.96 36.63
CA PHE A 71 59.48 67.89 37.61
C PHE A 71 60.32 66.59 37.53
N PRO A 72 61.52 66.56 38.16
CA PRO A 72 62.29 65.34 38.38
C PRO A 72 61.74 64.41 39.48
N GLU A 73 60.52 64.64 39.98
CA GLU A 73 59.92 63.91 41.11
C GLU A 73 58.54 63.30 40.81
N ASP A 74 58.04 63.38 39.57
CA ASP A 74 56.87 62.62 39.17
C ASP A 74 57.30 61.20 38.80
N VAL A 75 57.13 60.27 39.75
CA VAL A 75 57.32 58.84 39.50
C VAL A 75 56.17 58.36 38.62
N GLU A 76 56.44 58.15 37.33
CA GLU A 76 55.49 57.50 36.43
C GLU A 76 55.33 56.02 36.82
N LYS A 77 54.12 55.47 36.63
CA LYS A 77 53.76 54.13 37.14
C LYS A 77 54.61 52.98 36.56
N ASP A 78 55.34 53.24 35.49
CA ASP A 78 56.22 52.34 34.76
C ASP A 78 57.71 52.67 34.92
N ASP A 79 58.08 53.67 35.72
CA ASP A 79 59.49 54.00 36.01
C ASP A 79 60.28 52.85 36.65
N TYR A 80 59.58 51.96 37.39
CA TYR A 80 60.17 50.72 37.94
C TYR A 80 60.70 49.76 36.84
N LEU A 81 60.21 49.91 35.60
CA LEU A 81 60.62 49.10 34.45
C LEU A 81 61.88 49.66 33.76
N HIS A 82 62.17 50.96 33.97
CA HIS A 82 63.19 51.70 33.23
C HIS A 82 64.39 52.13 34.09
N ASN A 83 64.30 52.06 35.43
CA ASN A 83 65.42 52.26 36.36
C ASN A 83 65.78 50.96 37.09
N PRO A 84 66.68 50.12 36.54
CA PRO A 84 67.15 48.93 37.25
C PRO A 84 68.08 49.34 38.41
N ASP A 85 67.64 49.13 39.65
CA ASP A 85 68.48 49.29 40.85
C ASP A 85 69.59 48.21 40.84
N PRO A 86 70.88 48.58 40.86
CA PRO A 86 71.98 47.62 40.84
C PRO A 86 72.06 46.71 42.09
N ASN A 87 71.22 46.93 43.11
CA ASN A 87 71.11 46.06 44.29
C ASN A 87 69.89 45.13 44.31
N GLU A 88 68.99 45.16 43.32
CA GLU A 88 67.90 44.17 43.23
C GLU A 88 68.41 42.83 42.68
N LYS A 89 68.67 41.90 43.61
CA LYS A 89 68.90 40.48 43.29
C LYS A 89 67.54 39.80 43.11
N GLU A 90 67.19 39.57 41.84
CA GLU A 90 66.11 38.74 41.28
C GLU A 90 64.97 39.53 40.59
N PRO A 91 64.70 39.27 39.29
CA PRO A 91 63.52 39.82 38.63
C PRO A 91 62.27 39.17 39.23
N ARG A 92 61.35 39.99 39.76
CA ARG A 92 60.05 39.53 40.28
C ARG A 92 59.20 38.95 39.14
N CYS A 93 59.34 37.65 38.90
CA CYS A 93 58.43 36.87 38.06
C CYS A 93 57.12 36.62 38.83
N ASP A 94 56.25 37.64 38.89
CA ASP A 94 54.97 37.56 39.59
C ASP A 94 53.85 37.04 38.68
N VAL A 95 53.97 35.76 38.27
CA VAL A 95 53.00 35.07 37.40
C VAL A 95 51.68 34.77 38.16
N CYS A 96 51.71 34.83 39.50
CA CYS A 96 50.61 34.47 40.39
C CYS A 96 49.78 35.67 40.89
N ASN A 97 49.80 36.81 40.19
CA ASN A 97 48.81 37.87 40.42
C ASN A 97 47.54 37.62 39.58
N ARG A 98 46.39 38.15 40.03
CA ARG A 98 45.08 37.96 39.36
C ARG A 98 45.11 38.31 37.87
N ARG A 99 45.98 39.23 37.45
CA ARG A 99 46.13 39.67 36.07
C ARG A 99 46.97 38.68 35.24
N GLY A 100 48.04 38.13 35.82
CA GLY A 100 48.86 37.07 35.24
C GLY A 100 48.06 35.79 35.01
N VAL A 101 47.26 35.37 36.00
CA VAL A 101 46.38 34.18 35.87
C VAL A 101 45.31 34.38 34.78
N VAL A 102 44.71 35.58 34.68
CA VAL A 102 43.73 35.87 33.62
C VAL A 102 44.37 35.92 32.24
N ASN A 103 45.57 36.49 32.10
CA ASN A 103 46.25 36.58 30.81
C ASN A 103 46.78 35.22 30.35
N VAL A 104 47.41 34.44 31.24
CA VAL A 104 47.90 33.09 30.93
C VAL A 104 46.73 32.13 30.70
N GLY A 105 45.68 32.21 31.52
CA GLY A 105 44.46 31.43 31.33
C GLY A 105 43.74 31.77 30.03
N GLY A 106 43.66 33.06 29.67
CA GLY A 106 43.12 33.52 28.40
C GLY A 106 43.94 33.04 27.20
N LEU A 107 45.27 33.09 27.30
CA LEU A 107 46.17 32.58 26.27
C LEU A 107 45.98 31.08 26.06
N VAL A 108 45.93 30.30 27.16
CA VAL A 108 45.68 28.84 27.12
C VAL A 108 44.34 28.55 26.46
N LEU A 109 43.28 29.29 26.82
CA LEU A 109 41.95 29.11 26.25
C LEU A 109 41.91 29.43 24.75
N ILE A 110 42.58 30.50 24.31
CA ILE A 110 42.69 30.84 22.89
C ILE A 110 43.48 29.77 22.12
N THR A 111 44.60 29.29 22.66
CA THR A 111 45.37 28.20 22.02
C THR A 111 44.56 26.91 21.95
N LEU A 112 43.83 26.53 22.99
CA LEU A 112 42.97 25.34 22.98
C LEU A 112 41.81 25.50 22.00
N ALA A 113 41.20 26.69 21.91
CA ALA A 113 40.15 26.98 20.94
C ALA A 113 40.67 26.91 19.50
N THR A 114 41.89 27.39 19.26
CA THR A 114 42.53 27.33 17.94
C THR A 114 42.89 25.89 17.57
N LEU A 115 43.46 25.11 18.50
CA LEU A 115 43.72 23.69 18.28
C LEU A 115 42.42 22.88 18.08
N ALA A 116 41.36 23.21 18.80
CA ALA A 116 40.05 22.59 18.60
C ALA A 116 39.48 22.91 17.21
N LEU A 117 39.61 24.16 16.75
CA LEU A 117 39.08 24.59 15.45
C LEU A 117 39.88 24.05 14.26
N PHE A 118 41.21 23.98 14.37
CA PHE A 118 42.08 23.63 13.24
C PHE A 118 42.62 22.19 13.27
N ILE A 119 42.52 21.48 14.39
CA ILE A 119 42.95 20.07 14.50
C ILE A 119 41.77 19.17 14.88
N ALA A 120 41.11 19.44 16.01
CA ALA A 120 40.05 18.55 16.47
C ALA A 120 38.83 18.56 15.53
N TYR A 121 38.40 19.74 15.07
CA TYR A 121 37.25 19.87 14.19
C TYR A 121 37.47 19.17 12.84
N PRO A 122 38.57 19.36 12.09
CA PRO A 122 38.81 18.59 10.87
C PRO A 122 38.90 17.08 11.08
N VAL A 123 39.54 16.62 12.18
CA VAL A 123 39.68 15.19 12.49
C VAL A 123 38.33 14.57 12.84
N VAL A 124 37.53 15.23 13.68
CA VAL A 124 36.17 14.77 14.02
C VAL A 124 35.28 14.77 12.79
N THR A 125 35.34 15.81 11.95
CA THR A 125 34.52 15.91 10.74
C THR A 125 34.92 14.86 9.69
N PHE A 126 36.21 14.56 9.56
CA PHE A 126 36.69 13.51 8.67
C PHE A 126 36.35 12.11 9.20
N ALA A 127 36.53 11.87 10.50
CA ALA A 127 36.18 10.61 11.13
C ALA A 127 34.65 10.35 11.09
N SER A 128 33.82 11.38 11.34
CA SER A 128 32.37 11.26 11.22
C SER A 128 31.93 10.93 9.80
N ASN A 129 32.55 11.55 8.79
CA ASN A 129 32.24 11.27 7.38
C ASN A 129 32.67 9.87 6.90
N ILE A 130 33.64 9.23 7.58
CA ILE A 130 34.07 7.85 7.29
C ILE A 130 33.24 6.82 8.06
N ILE A 131 32.87 7.14 9.31
CA ILE A 131 32.16 6.22 10.20
C ILE A 131 30.65 6.21 9.89
N ASP A 132 30.09 7.33 9.43
CA ASP A 132 28.67 7.44 9.11
C ASP A 132 28.44 8.36 7.87
N PRO A 133 28.61 7.82 6.65
CA PRO A 133 28.49 8.60 5.42
C PRO A 133 27.07 9.07 5.10
N THR A 134 26.05 8.68 5.89
CA THR A 134 24.63 8.92 5.59
C THR A 134 23.95 9.90 6.54
N HIS A 135 24.68 10.64 7.36
CA HIS A 135 24.11 11.67 8.25
C HIS A 135 23.26 12.69 7.47
N GLY A 136 21.94 12.53 7.52
CA GLY A 136 20.96 13.51 7.03
C GLY A 136 20.64 13.48 5.53
N ALA A 137 21.00 12.42 4.79
CA ALA A 137 20.61 12.30 3.37
C ALA A 137 19.09 12.38 3.16
N CYS A 138 18.29 11.91 4.14
CA CYS A 138 16.83 11.97 4.10
C CYS A 138 16.19 13.30 4.53
N ALA A 139 16.95 14.27 5.05
CA ALA A 139 16.36 15.55 5.46
C ALA A 139 16.00 16.47 4.27
N LYS A 140 16.45 16.13 3.06
CA LYS A 140 16.32 16.98 1.86
C LYS A 140 15.54 16.37 0.70
N ALA A 141 15.15 15.10 0.78
CA ALA A 141 14.40 14.41 -0.26
C ALA A 141 13.06 13.94 0.31
N ALA A 142 11.96 14.33 -0.33
CA ALA A 142 10.60 13.91 0.05
C ALA A 142 10.41 12.38 -0.03
N ASP A 143 11.30 11.70 -0.75
CA ASP A 143 11.18 10.28 -1.13
C ASP A 143 12.18 9.39 -0.36
N CYS A 144 12.79 9.90 0.70
CA CYS A 144 13.82 9.15 1.43
C CYS A 144 13.20 8.35 2.58
N LEU A 145 13.09 7.04 2.38
CA LEU A 145 12.59 6.10 3.38
C LEU A 145 13.61 5.96 4.52
N SER A 146 13.21 6.36 5.73
CA SER A 146 14.03 6.19 6.93
C SER A 146 14.07 4.72 7.35
N ASP A 147 15.28 4.23 7.62
CA ASP A 147 15.57 2.90 8.17
C ASP A 147 15.28 2.76 9.68
N LYS A 148 14.78 3.83 10.33
CA LYS A 148 14.53 3.91 11.78
C LYS A 148 13.05 3.97 12.15
N VAL A 149 12.18 3.35 11.38
CA VAL A 149 10.77 3.19 11.78
C VAL A 149 10.69 2.03 12.78
N ALA A 150 10.02 2.23 13.91
CA ALA A 150 9.78 1.15 14.88
C ALA A 150 8.80 0.14 14.24
N LEU A 151 9.35 -0.97 13.74
CA LEU A 151 8.66 -1.99 12.90
C LEU A 151 7.36 -2.57 13.48
N LEU A 152 7.08 -2.40 14.78
CA LEU A 152 5.95 -3.06 15.46
C LEU A 152 5.04 -2.11 16.27
N LYS A 153 5.28 -0.79 16.27
CA LYS A 153 4.44 0.14 17.07
C LYS A 153 3.07 0.41 16.46
N ASN A 154 2.98 0.34 15.14
CA ASN A 154 1.77 0.69 14.39
C ASN A 154 1.06 -0.53 13.80
N VAL A 155 1.48 -1.74 14.19
CA VAL A 155 0.83 -2.98 13.71
C VAL A 155 -0.44 -3.20 14.53
N ARG A 156 -1.57 -3.25 13.84
CA ARG A 156 -2.87 -3.55 14.43
C ARG A 156 -2.87 -4.99 14.98
N THR A 157 -3.36 -5.17 16.20
CA THR A 157 -3.36 -6.48 16.89
C THR A 157 -4.77 -6.99 17.27
N THR A 158 -5.80 -6.18 17.03
CA THR A 158 -7.19 -6.50 17.35
C THR A 158 -8.00 -6.78 16.09
N LEU A 159 -8.90 -7.76 16.14
CA LEU A 159 -9.79 -8.11 15.01
C LEU A 159 -10.85 -7.04 14.74
N VAL A 160 -11.29 -6.33 15.78
CA VAL A 160 -12.18 -5.17 15.64
C VAL A 160 -11.32 -3.91 15.67
N ASP A 161 -11.53 -3.05 14.69
CA ASP A 161 -10.84 -1.77 14.56
C ASP A 161 -11.23 -0.86 15.75
N PRO A 162 -10.25 -0.25 16.45
CA PRO A 162 -10.55 0.70 17.52
C PRO A 162 -11.46 1.86 17.11
N ASP A 163 -11.45 2.26 15.83
CA ASP A 163 -12.28 3.35 15.32
C ASP A 163 -13.71 2.89 14.98
N THR A 164 -14.01 1.59 15.06
CA THR A 164 -15.36 1.08 14.79
C THR A 164 -16.36 1.59 15.82
N PRO A 165 -17.44 2.28 15.42
CA PRO A 165 -18.45 2.80 16.34
C PRO A 165 -19.15 1.70 17.15
N ASP A 166 -19.50 2.00 18.41
CA ASP A 166 -20.23 1.05 19.26
C ASP A 166 -21.61 0.67 18.69
N SER A 167 -22.26 1.58 17.96
CA SER A 167 -23.59 1.39 17.39
C SER A 167 -23.65 0.29 16.33
N VAL A 168 -22.51 -0.09 15.73
CA VAL A 168 -22.43 -1.10 14.68
C VAL A 168 -21.82 -2.41 15.19
N LYS A 169 -21.61 -2.59 16.50
CA LYS A 169 -21.04 -3.83 17.05
C LYS A 169 -22.02 -5.00 17.08
N THR A 170 -23.30 -4.74 16.86
CA THR A 170 -24.37 -5.73 16.79
C THR A 170 -25.29 -5.45 15.61
N LYS A 171 -25.78 -6.50 14.95
CA LYS A 171 -26.73 -6.39 13.84
C LYS A 171 -27.79 -7.48 13.95
N THR A 172 -28.94 -7.28 13.32
CA THR A 172 -29.95 -8.34 13.17
C THR A 172 -29.74 -9.03 11.83
N GLY A 173 -29.54 -10.34 11.86
CA GLY A 173 -29.36 -11.17 10.66
C GLY A 173 -30.66 -11.37 9.88
N GLN A 174 -30.55 -12.02 8.73
CA GLN A 174 -31.69 -12.31 7.83
C GLN A 174 -32.77 -13.15 8.53
N ASP A 175 -32.36 -14.05 9.42
CA ASP A 175 -33.24 -14.94 10.18
C ASP A 175 -33.77 -14.32 11.48
N GLY A 176 -33.47 -13.05 11.73
CA GLY A 176 -33.87 -12.31 12.93
C GLY A 176 -32.97 -12.54 14.15
N LYS A 177 -31.91 -13.35 14.05
CA LYS A 177 -30.95 -13.54 15.16
C LYS A 177 -30.02 -12.35 15.30
N THR A 178 -29.52 -12.15 16.52
CA THR A 178 -28.49 -11.16 16.78
C THR A 178 -27.12 -11.67 16.32
N LEU A 179 -26.48 -10.89 15.46
CA LEU A 179 -25.11 -11.06 15.02
C LEU A 179 -24.21 -10.07 15.75
N LYS A 180 -23.02 -10.54 16.13
CA LYS A 180 -21.98 -9.76 16.79
C LYS A 180 -20.86 -9.47 15.80
N LEU A 181 -20.33 -8.25 15.83
CA LEU A 181 -19.16 -7.88 15.05
C LEU A 181 -17.93 -8.65 15.55
N VAL A 182 -17.30 -9.40 14.66
CA VAL A 182 -16.12 -10.23 14.96
C VAL A 182 -14.85 -9.72 14.29
N PHE A 183 -14.99 -8.98 13.18
CA PHE A 183 -13.89 -8.30 12.51
C PHE A 183 -14.40 -7.00 11.89
N SER A 184 -13.57 -5.96 11.89
CA SER A 184 -13.79 -4.74 11.12
C SER A 184 -12.48 -4.13 10.67
N ASP A 185 -12.48 -3.33 9.61
CA ASP A 185 -11.42 -2.37 9.29
C ASP A 185 -12.11 -1.11 8.75
N GLU A 186 -11.87 0.03 9.39
CA GLU A 186 -12.49 1.31 9.03
C GLU A 186 -11.54 2.19 8.20
N PHE A 187 -10.32 1.71 7.91
CA PHE A 187 -9.34 2.37 7.02
C PHE A 187 -9.01 3.84 7.36
N ASN A 188 -9.24 4.27 8.59
CA ASN A 188 -9.10 5.66 9.04
C ASN A 188 -7.65 6.16 9.17
N THR A 189 -6.68 5.24 9.22
CA THR A 189 -5.26 5.61 9.25
C THR A 189 -4.77 5.84 7.83
N ASP A 190 -4.46 7.10 7.48
CA ASP A 190 -3.93 7.47 6.17
C ASP A 190 -2.53 6.89 5.89
N GLY A 191 -2.25 6.60 4.62
CA GLY A 191 -0.94 6.19 4.14
C GLY A 191 -0.55 4.76 4.49
N ARG A 192 -1.50 3.89 4.85
CA ARG A 192 -1.23 2.45 4.96
C ARG A 192 -0.83 1.92 3.59
N THR A 193 0.21 1.10 3.59
CA THR A 193 0.65 0.30 2.47
C THR A 193 0.26 -1.15 2.72
N PHE A 194 0.15 -1.92 1.64
CA PHE A 194 -0.27 -3.31 1.71
C PHE A 194 0.73 -4.22 0.99
N TYR A 195 2.01 -3.84 0.93
CA TYR A 195 3.04 -4.78 0.46
C TYR A 195 3.09 -6.00 1.38
N ASP A 196 3.74 -7.08 0.91
CA ASP A 196 3.86 -8.28 1.71
C ASP A 196 4.55 -7.99 3.05
N GLY A 197 3.84 -8.26 4.15
CA GLY A 197 4.30 -8.03 5.52
C GLY A 197 3.93 -6.67 6.13
N ASP A 198 3.42 -5.71 5.35
CA ASP A 198 3.09 -4.37 5.86
C ASP A 198 1.80 -4.36 6.70
N ASP A 199 0.81 -5.17 6.31
CA ASP A 199 -0.48 -5.27 6.99
C ASP A 199 -0.73 -6.70 7.54
N PRO A 200 -1.24 -6.83 8.78
CA PRO A 200 -1.46 -8.12 9.41
C PRO A 200 -2.62 -8.92 8.82
N TYR A 201 -3.60 -8.26 8.19
CA TYR A 201 -4.83 -8.89 7.71
C TYR A 201 -4.92 -8.95 6.19
N PHE A 202 -4.31 -7.98 5.50
CA PHE A 202 -4.39 -7.85 4.05
C PHE A 202 -3.02 -7.81 3.38
N GLN A 203 -2.99 -8.13 2.09
CA GLN A 203 -1.82 -8.03 1.22
C GLN A 203 -2.27 -7.66 -0.19
N ALA A 204 -1.72 -6.58 -0.74
CA ALA A 204 -1.90 -6.20 -2.11
C ALA A 204 -0.99 -7.04 -3.01
N MET A 205 -1.53 -7.42 -4.16
CA MET A 205 -0.92 -8.38 -5.06
C MET A 205 -0.05 -7.70 -6.10
N ASP A 206 1.07 -8.34 -6.43
CA ASP A 206 1.97 -7.97 -7.53
C ASP A 206 1.92 -9.08 -8.60
N MET A 207 0.95 -9.00 -9.52
CA MET A 207 0.73 -10.04 -10.54
C MET A 207 -0.16 -9.60 -11.70
N TRP A 208 0.00 -10.28 -12.84
CA TRP A 208 -1.02 -10.30 -13.89
C TRP A 208 -2.03 -11.44 -13.63
N TYR A 209 -3.31 -11.11 -13.63
CA TYR A 209 -4.37 -12.11 -13.38
C TYR A 209 -4.76 -12.83 -14.67
N GLY A 210 -3.99 -13.87 -15.00
CA GLY A 210 -4.14 -14.61 -16.24
C GLY A 210 -5.43 -15.43 -16.35
N ALA A 211 -6.13 -15.72 -15.24
CA ALA A 211 -7.35 -16.53 -15.28
C ALA A 211 -8.51 -15.84 -16.01
N THR A 212 -8.61 -14.52 -15.91
CA THR A 212 -9.62 -13.69 -16.60
C THR A 212 -9.04 -12.90 -17.77
N GLN A 213 -7.71 -12.96 -17.96
CA GLN A 213 -6.95 -12.18 -18.95
C GLN A 213 -7.14 -10.67 -18.78
N ASP A 214 -6.97 -10.21 -17.55
CA ASP A 214 -7.11 -8.80 -17.18
C ASP A 214 -6.18 -7.91 -18.03
N LEU A 215 -6.60 -6.68 -18.32
CA LEU A 215 -5.85 -5.75 -19.18
C LEU A 215 -4.76 -5.00 -18.43
N GLU A 216 -4.81 -5.04 -17.11
CA GLU A 216 -3.92 -4.38 -16.17
C GLU A 216 -2.98 -5.35 -15.46
N TRP A 217 -1.88 -4.79 -14.96
CA TRP A 217 -1.09 -5.42 -13.91
C TRP A 217 -1.66 -5.00 -12.55
N TYR A 218 -1.89 -5.95 -11.64
CA TYR A 218 -2.16 -5.62 -10.23
C TYR A 218 -0.83 -5.31 -9.54
N ASP A 219 -0.71 -4.10 -9.02
CA ASP A 219 0.49 -3.58 -8.35
C ASP A 219 0.12 -3.11 -6.93
N PRO A 220 0.92 -3.46 -5.90
CA PRO A 220 0.67 -2.99 -4.54
C PRO A 220 0.68 -1.47 -4.40
N ASP A 221 1.38 -0.74 -5.27
CA ASP A 221 1.46 0.72 -5.22
C ASP A 221 0.13 1.42 -5.57
N ALA A 222 -0.80 0.70 -6.19
CA ALA A 222 -2.13 1.18 -6.55
C ALA A 222 -3.14 1.04 -5.40
N VAL A 223 -2.71 0.49 -4.25
CA VAL A 223 -3.55 0.23 -3.07
C VAL A 223 -2.99 0.99 -1.86
N THR A 224 -3.76 1.94 -1.33
CA THR A 224 -3.39 2.68 -0.13
C THR A 224 -4.62 3.19 0.61
N THR A 225 -4.46 3.61 1.87
CA THR A 225 -5.52 4.33 2.59
C THR A 225 -5.32 5.84 2.52
N GLY A 226 -6.43 6.57 2.49
CA GLY A 226 -6.42 8.03 2.46
C GLY A 226 -7.82 8.60 2.61
N ASN A 227 -7.94 9.69 3.36
CA ASN A 227 -9.21 10.38 3.64
C ASN A 227 -10.26 9.45 4.28
N GLY A 228 -9.83 8.58 5.19
CA GLY A 228 -10.75 7.66 5.89
C GLY A 228 -11.24 6.48 5.05
N THR A 229 -10.55 6.14 3.96
CA THR A 229 -10.96 5.04 3.06
C THR A 229 -9.76 4.25 2.57
N LEU A 230 -9.98 2.97 2.27
CA LEU A 230 -9.09 2.19 1.40
C LEU A 230 -9.38 2.58 -0.05
N ASN A 231 -8.33 2.93 -0.80
CA ASN A 231 -8.40 3.37 -2.18
C ASN A 231 -7.66 2.34 -3.07
N ILE A 232 -8.38 1.76 -4.02
CA ILE A 232 -7.83 0.92 -5.09
C ILE A 232 -7.93 1.71 -6.39
N LYS A 233 -6.78 2.09 -6.94
CA LYS A 233 -6.68 3.02 -8.07
C LYS A 233 -6.43 2.27 -9.38
N PHE A 234 -7.12 2.65 -10.44
CA PHE A 234 -6.90 2.15 -11.80
C PHE A 234 -6.36 3.26 -12.71
N ASP A 235 -5.18 3.03 -13.28
CA ASP A 235 -4.40 4.02 -14.04
C ASP A 235 -4.05 3.51 -15.44
N ALA A 236 -4.06 4.42 -16.42
CA ALA A 236 -3.38 4.23 -17.71
C ALA A 236 -1.86 4.40 -17.53
N PHE A 237 -1.24 3.39 -16.93
CA PHE A 237 0.17 3.36 -16.61
C PHE A 237 0.79 2.11 -17.23
N GLN A 238 1.73 2.30 -18.16
CA GLN A 238 2.37 1.18 -18.84
C GLN A 238 3.35 0.48 -17.90
N SER A 239 3.09 -0.79 -17.60
CA SER A 239 3.89 -1.62 -16.70
C SER A 239 3.86 -3.08 -17.15
N HIS A 240 4.96 -3.81 -17.01
CA HIS A 240 5.04 -5.26 -17.33
C HIS A 240 4.50 -5.65 -18.73
N ASN A 241 4.67 -4.79 -19.74
CA ASN A 241 4.12 -4.92 -21.11
C ASN A 241 2.58 -4.82 -21.23
N LEU A 242 1.90 -4.37 -20.18
CA LEU A 242 0.49 -4.01 -20.17
C LEU A 242 0.36 -2.49 -20.16
N ASN A 243 -0.80 -1.98 -20.59
CA ASN A 243 -1.06 -0.54 -20.71
C ASN A 243 -1.71 0.08 -19.46
N TYR A 244 -2.12 -0.77 -18.52
CA TYR A 244 -2.88 -0.36 -17.34
C TYR A 244 -2.28 -0.98 -16.09
N ARG A 245 -2.56 -0.32 -14.97
CA ARG A 245 -2.21 -0.75 -13.63
C ARG A 245 -3.40 -0.58 -12.70
N SER A 246 -3.64 -1.55 -11.84
CA SER A 246 -4.65 -1.48 -10.79
C SER A 246 -4.18 -2.18 -9.51
N GLY A 247 -5.08 -2.38 -8.55
CA GLY A 247 -4.81 -3.12 -7.32
C GLY A 247 -5.78 -4.27 -7.07
N MET A 248 -5.25 -5.32 -6.46
CA MET A 248 -6.01 -6.42 -5.86
C MET A 248 -5.49 -6.62 -4.45
N LEU A 249 -6.38 -6.58 -3.46
CA LEU A 249 -6.09 -6.76 -2.04
C LEU A 249 -6.73 -8.06 -1.56
N GLN A 250 -5.92 -8.94 -0.97
CA GLN A 250 -6.36 -10.25 -0.48
C GLN A 250 -6.11 -10.37 1.02
N SER A 251 -6.99 -11.09 1.72
CA SER A 251 -6.76 -11.54 3.11
C SER A 251 -6.29 -12.99 3.20
N TRP A 252 -5.92 -13.57 2.07
CA TRP A 252 -5.54 -14.97 1.92
C TRP A 252 -4.51 -15.40 2.97
N ASN A 253 -4.83 -16.47 3.69
CA ASN A 253 -4.03 -17.06 4.77
C ASN A 253 -3.60 -16.08 5.88
N LYS A 254 -4.29 -14.94 6.03
CA LYS A 254 -4.09 -13.92 7.07
C LYS A 254 -5.35 -13.75 7.92
N LEU A 255 -6.48 -13.43 7.26
CA LEU A 255 -7.79 -13.31 7.86
C LEU A 255 -8.77 -14.19 7.07
N CYS A 256 -9.31 -15.20 7.75
CA CYS A 256 -10.35 -16.05 7.19
C CYS A 256 -11.57 -16.10 8.12
N PHE A 257 -12.73 -16.36 7.55
CA PHE A 257 -13.99 -16.49 8.27
C PHE A 257 -14.80 -17.68 7.76
N LYS A 258 -15.66 -18.25 8.61
CA LYS A 258 -16.60 -19.30 8.22
C LYS A 258 -18.00 -18.97 8.72
N GLY A 259 -18.92 -18.77 7.78
CA GLY A 259 -20.30 -18.37 8.05
C GLY A 259 -20.42 -16.93 8.57
N GLY A 260 -21.67 -16.48 8.67
CA GLY A 260 -22.03 -15.15 9.16
C GLY A 260 -22.30 -14.17 8.02
N ARG A 261 -22.24 -12.89 8.36
CA ARG A 261 -22.49 -11.76 7.46
C ARG A 261 -21.20 -11.03 7.17
N VAL A 262 -20.94 -10.81 5.88
CA VAL A 262 -19.82 -10.00 5.39
C VAL A 262 -20.41 -8.79 4.69
N GLU A 263 -19.91 -7.60 5.01
CA GLU A 263 -20.31 -6.38 4.33
C GLU A 263 -19.15 -5.39 4.18
N ALA A 264 -19.24 -4.59 3.13
CA ALA A 264 -18.35 -3.46 2.91
C ALA A 264 -19.15 -2.25 2.40
N SER A 265 -18.77 -1.06 2.86
CA SER A 265 -19.29 0.21 2.35
C SER A 265 -18.38 0.70 1.23
N ILE A 266 -18.90 0.73 0.00
CA ILE A 266 -18.10 0.89 -1.22
C ILE A 266 -18.65 2.07 -2.03
N SER A 267 -17.74 2.92 -2.49
CA SER A 267 -17.97 3.80 -3.64
C SER A 267 -17.30 3.19 -4.87
N LEU A 268 -18.09 2.95 -5.91
CA LEU A 268 -17.63 2.35 -7.16
C LEU A 268 -16.77 3.35 -7.97
N PRO A 269 -15.88 2.89 -8.85
CA PRO A 269 -14.98 3.75 -9.61
C PRO A 269 -15.66 4.38 -10.83
N GLY A 270 -15.22 5.57 -11.23
CA GLY A 270 -15.63 6.17 -12.51
C GLY A 270 -17.12 6.50 -12.56
N ARG A 271 -17.86 5.97 -13.53
CA ARG A 271 -19.28 6.30 -13.71
C ARG A 271 -20.14 5.05 -13.91
N GLY A 272 -21.31 5.02 -13.26
CA GLY A 272 -22.27 3.92 -13.38
C GLY A 272 -23.02 3.85 -14.72
N ASP A 273 -22.87 4.83 -15.60
CA ASP A 273 -23.46 4.81 -16.94
C ASP A 273 -22.49 4.35 -18.04
N TRP A 274 -21.20 4.17 -17.74
CA TRP A 274 -20.16 3.83 -18.72
C TRP A 274 -19.50 2.48 -18.38
N PRO A 275 -19.64 1.45 -19.24
CA PRO A 275 -19.08 0.14 -18.98
C PRO A 275 -17.56 0.10 -19.19
N GLY A 276 -16.89 -0.77 -18.42
CA GLY A 276 -15.49 -1.12 -18.65
C GLY A 276 -14.75 -1.54 -17.39
N PHE A 277 -14.87 -0.75 -16.32
CA PHE A 277 -14.32 -1.16 -15.02
C PHE A 277 -15.08 -2.38 -14.48
N TRP A 278 -14.34 -3.28 -13.82
CA TRP A 278 -14.85 -4.48 -13.17
C TRP A 278 -14.42 -4.49 -11.70
N PRO A 279 -15.05 -3.65 -10.84
CA PRO A 279 -14.82 -3.67 -9.41
C PRO A 279 -15.43 -4.93 -8.78
N GLY A 280 -14.64 -5.60 -7.94
CA GLY A 280 -15.00 -6.84 -7.25
C GLY A 280 -14.84 -6.73 -5.73
N PHE A 281 -15.83 -7.26 -5.00
CA PHE A 281 -15.74 -7.60 -3.58
C PHE A 281 -16.35 -8.99 -3.36
N TRP A 282 -15.51 -9.94 -2.99
CA TRP A 282 -15.85 -11.37 -3.02
C TRP A 282 -14.99 -12.15 -2.04
N ALA A 283 -15.28 -13.43 -1.86
CA ALA A 283 -14.50 -14.32 -1.02
C ALA A 283 -14.29 -15.69 -1.65
N MET A 284 -13.13 -16.29 -1.41
CA MET A 284 -12.77 -17.62 -1.89
C MET A 284 -12.28 -18.52 -0.74
N GLY A 285 -12.54 -19.83 -0.81
CA GLY A 285 -12.03 -20.80 0.14
C GLY A 285 -10.49 -20.80 0.22
N ASN A 286 -9.93 -20.79 1.43
CA ASN A 286 -8.53 -20.46 1.70
C ASN A 286 -7.50 -21.48 1.17
N LEU A 287 -7.92 -22.68 0.77
CA LEU A 287 -7.02 -23.69 0.20
C LEU A 287 -6.52 -23.34 -1.21
N ALA A 288 -7.11 -22.36 -1.89
CA ALA A 288 -6.54 -21.80 -3.12
C ALA A 288 -6.25 -20.30 -2.94
N ARG A 289 -5.36 -19.77 -3.77
CA ARG A 289 -4.99 -18.37 -3.79
C ARG A 289 -5.40 -17.75 -5.13
N PRO A 290 -6.29 -16.74 -5.14
CA PRO A 290 -6.70 -16.07 -6.36
C PRO A 290 -5.50 -15.52 -7.13
N GLY A 291 -5.47 -15.78 -8.45
CA GLY A 291 -4.35 -15.46 -9.34
C GLY A 291 -3.28 -16.55 -9.45
N TYR A 292 -3.28 -17.56 -8.57
CA TYR A 292 -2.30 -18.67 -8.57
C TYR A 292 -2.97 -19.94 -9.11
N GLN A 293 -2.94 -20.10 -10.42
CA GLN A 293 -3.72 -21.13 -11.14
C GLN A 293 -3.40 -22.57 -10.68
N ALA A 294 -2.14 -22.89 -10.37
CA ALA A 294 -1.79 -24.21 -9.83
C ALA A 294 -2.54 -24.55 -8.52
N THR A 295 -2.86 -23.55 -7.70
CA THR A 295 -3.59 -23.76 -6.44
C THR A 295 -5.08 -23.99 -6.66
N THR A 296 -5.66 -23.33 -7.68
CA THR A 296 -7.09 -23.42 -8.02
C THR A 296 -7.43 -24.67 -8.82
N GLU A 297 -6.45 -25.29 -9.49
CA GLU A 297 -6.64 -26.54 -10.25
C GLU A 297 -7.21 -27.66 -9.37
N GLY A 298 -8.40 -28.13 -9.75
CA GLY A 298 -9.19 -29.15 -9.03
C GLY A 298 -9.73 -28.72 -7.67
N MET A 299 -9.62 -27.43 -7.33
CA MET A 299 -10.09 -26.84 -6.07
C MET A 299 -11.23 -25.86 -6.30
N TRP A 300 -11.04 -24.92 -7.21
CA TRP A 300 -12.07 -23.97 -7.61
C TRP A 300 -12.91 -24.55 -8.75
N PRO A 301 -14.24 -24.36 -8.78
CA PRO A 301 -15.10 -23.76 -7.75
C PRO A 301 -15.82 -24.86 -6.93
N TYR A 302 -15.16 -25.98 -6.62
CA TYR A 302 -15.84 -27.10 -5.96
C TYR A 302 -16.42 -26.68 -4.60
N SER A 303 -17.66 -27.12 -4.32
CA SER A 303 -18.29 -27.07 -3.00
C SER A 303 -19.24 -28.26 -2.88
N TYR A 304 -18.75 -29.32 -2.26
CA TYR A 304 -19.37 -30.63 -2.36
C TYR A 304 -19.47 -31.32 -1.03
N SER A 305 -20.54 -32.08 -0.83
CA SER A 305 -20.69 -32.91 0.37
C SER A 305 -19.59 -33.97 0.46
N ASP A 306 -19.45 -34.57 1.64
CA ASP A 306 -18.46 -35.60 1.96
C ASP A 306 -18.79 -36.97 1.30
N ILE A 307 -18.98 -36.96 -0.02
CA ILE A 307 -19.37 -38.10 -0.86
C ILE A 307 -18.41 -38.24 -2.05
N CYS A 308 -18.42 -39.42 -2.66
CA CYS A 308 -17.68 -39.68 -3.88
C CYS A 308 -18.55 -40.38 -4.92
N ASP A 309 -18.75 -39.69 -6.03
CA ASP A 309 -19.52 -40.12 -7.20
C ASP A 309 -18.91 -39.50 -8.48
N LEU A 310 -19.67 -39.43 -9.57
CA LEU A 310 -19.16 -38.86 -10.82
C LEU A 310 -18.79 -37.38 -10.69
N GLY A 311 -19.34 -36.64 -9.72
CA GLY A 311 -19.06 -35.21 -9.52
C GLY A 311 -17.59 -34.89 -9.24
N ILE A 312 -16.87 -35.81 -8.60
CA ILE A 312 -15.45 -35.62 -8.27
C ILE A 312 -14.50 -36.00 -9.41
N THR A 313 -15.01 -36.59 -10.49
CA THR A 313 -14.19 -37.08 -11.61
C THR A 313 -13.91 -35.98 -12.64
N ALA A 314 -12.88 -36.18 -13.46
CA ALA A 314 -12.57 -35.29 -14.58
C ALA A 314 -13.79 -35.12 -15.49
N ASN A 315 -14.10 -33.87 -15.87
CA ASN A 315 -15.27 -33.48 -16.65
C ASN A 315 -16.61 -33.98 -16.07
N GLN A 316 -16.67 -34.32 -14.79
CA GLN A 316 -17.81 -35.02 -14.16
C GLN A 316 -18.18 -36.33 -14.87
N SER A 317 -17.22 -36.98 -15.54
CA SER A 317 -17.43 -38.13 -16.44
C SER A 317 -18.46 -37.88 -17.54
N ALA A 318 -18.70 -36.62 -17.89
CA ALA A 318 -19.60 -36.22 -18.97
C ALA A 318 -18.81 -36.02 -20.27
N SER A 319 -19.35 -36.51 -21.38
CA SER A 319 -18.75 -36.38 -22.72
C SER A 319 -19.34 -35.23 -23.54
N ASP A 320 -20.30 -34.49 -22.99
CA ASP A 320 -21.01 -33.38 -23.65
C ASP A 320 -20.23 -32.06 -23.65
N GLY A 321 -19.09 -32.02 -22.96
CA GLY A 321 -18.25 -30.83 -22.85
C GLY A 321 -18.75 -29.81 -21.84
N MET A 322 -19.72 -30.15 -20.99
CA MET A 322 -20.26 -29.27 -19.95
C MET A 322 -19.21 -28.90 -18.89
N SER A 323 -18.32 -29.83 -18.51
CA SER A 323 -17.26 -29.55 -17.55
C SER A 323 -15.90 -29.83 -18.15
N TRP A 324 -14.97 -28.90 -17.98
CA TRP A 324 -13.55 -29.02 -18.30
C TRP A 324 -12.68 -29.07 -17.03
N LEU A 325 -13.32 -29.25 -15.87
CA LEU A 325 -12.60 -29.39 -14.60
C LEU A 325 -11.82 -30.71 -14.60
N PRO A 326 -10.58 -30.72 -14.09
CA PRO A 326 -9.73 -31.92 -14.08
C PRO A 326 -10.19 -33.00 -13.09
N GLY A 327 -11.28 -32.75 -12.36
CA GLY A 327 -11.72 -33.53 -11.22
C GLY A 327 -11.38 -32.81 -9.91
N MET A 328 -12.02 -33.23 -8.84
CA MET A 328 -11.78 -32.68 -7.51
C MET A 328 -10.44 -33.21 -6.99
N LYS A 329 -9.55 -32.30 -6.58
CA LYS A 329 -8.19 -32.65 -6.11
C LYS A 329 -8.21 -33.29 -4.72
N LEU A 330 -9.07 -32.79 -3.84
CA LEU A 330 -9.17 -33.23 -2.44
C LEU A 330 -10.59 -33.71 -2.09
N PRO A 331 -11.08 -34.80 -2.69
CA PRO A 331 -12.39 -35.37 -2.37
C PRO A 331 -12.38 -36.11 -1.02
N ALA A 332 -13.55 -36.28 -0.39
CA ALA A 332 -13.66 -36.98 0.89
C ALA A 332 -13.06 -38.40 0.91
N CYS A 333 -13.11 -39.12 -0.21
CA CYS A 333 -12.60 -40.49 -0.35
C CYS A 333 -11.15 -40.59 -0.85
N THR A 334 -10.32 -39.59 -0.60
CA THR A 334 -8.87 -39.69 -0.86
C THR A 334 -8.27 -40.94 -0.21
N CYS A 335 -7.47 -41.69 -0.97
CA CYS A 335 -6.89 -42.96 -0.54
C CYS A 335 -6.02 -42.78 0.72
N LYS A 336 -5.95 -43.84 1.54
CA LYS A 336 -5.12 -43.82 2.75
C LYS A 336 -3.64 -43.54 2.41
N GLY A 337 -3.05 -42.57 3.11
CA GLY A 337 -1.64 -42.19 2.96
C GLY A 337 -1.36 -41.26 1.78
N GLN A 338 -2.39 -40.80 1.07
CA GLN A 338 -2.28 -39.72 0.10
C GLN A 338 -2.34 -38.35 0.79
N ASP A 339 -1.91 -37.33 0.07
CA ASP A 339 -1.95 -35.95 0.52
C ASP A 339 -3.40 -35.44 0.62
N HIS A 340 -3.78 -34.98 1.81
CA HIS A 340 -5.09 -34.43 2.11
C HIS A 340 -5.11 -33.74 3.49
N PRO A 341 -5.62 -32.50 3.62
CA PRO A 341 -5.60 -31.76 4.89
C PRO A 341 -6.51 -32.36 5.97
N SER A 342 -7.62 -33.01 5.57
CA SER A 342 -8.62 -33.58 6.47
C SER A 342 -9.36 -34.76 5.81
N SER A 343 -8.68 -35.90 5.64
CA SER A 343 -9.23 -37.07 4.93
C SER A 343 -10.59 -37.50 5.51
N GLY A 344 -11.54 -37.85 4.64
CA GLY A 344 -12.95 -38.06 5.00
C GLY A 344 -13.84 -36.85 4.80
N LYS A 345 -13.27 -35.66 4.52
CA LYS A 345 -14.00 -34.45 4.15
C LYS A 345 -13.65 -33.99 2.75
N SER A 346 -14.62 -33.53 1.98
CA SER A 346 -14.41 -32.90 0.68
C SER A 346 -13.86 -31.49 0.89
N ARG A 347 -12.69 -31.20 0.32
CA ARG A 347 -11.97 -29.94 0.53
C ARG A 347 -11.70 -29.22 -0.79
N SER A 348 -11.84 -27.90 -0.82
CA SER A 348 -11.87 -27.14 -2.07
C SER A 348 -11.66 -25.63 -1.88
N ALA A 349 -11.95 -24.82 -2.90
CA ALA A 349 -11.91 -23.37 -2.86
C ALA A 349 -13.13 -22.76 -3.59
N PRO A 350 -14.33 -22.80 -2.98
CA PRO A 350 -15.52 -22.19 -3.55
C PRO A 350 -15.48 -20.66 -3.48
N GLU A 351 -16.36 -19.99 -4.22
CA GLU A 351 -16.35 -18.52 -4.38
C GLU A 351 -17.74 -17.91 -4.19
N ILE A 352 -17.86 -16.89 -3.33
CA ILE A 352 -19.07 -16.09 -3.14
C ILE A 352 -18.76 -14.62 -3.43
N ASP A 353 -19.53 -14.04 -4.34
CA ASP A 353 -19.40 -12.65 -4.80
C ASP A 353 -20.45 -11.79 -4.10
N ALA A 354 -19.99 -10.83 -3.29
CA ALA A 354 -20.87 -9.82 -2.70
C ALA A 354 -21.22 -8.73 -3.71
N LEU A 355 -20.29 -8.45 -4.63
CA LEU A 355 -20.38 -7.43 -5.65
C LEU A 355 -19.38 -7.74 -6.77
N GLU A 356 -19.88 -7.91 -7.99
CA GLU A 356 -19.13 -7.63 -9.21
C GLU A 356 -19.92 -6.57 -9.98
N ALA A 357 -19.43 -5.33 -10.00
CA ALA A 357 -20.18 -4.26 -10.63
C ALA A 357 -19.93 -4.21 -12.14
N SER A 358 -20.98 -3.87 -12.87
CA SER A 358 -20.96 -3.63 -14.31
C SER A 358 -21.95 -2.52 -14.64
N VAL A 359 -22.20 -2.30 -15.93
CA VAL A 359 -23.20 -1.36 -16.42
C VAL A 359 -24.14 -2.11 -17.36
N GLY A 360 -25.43 -2.05 -17.08
CA GLY A 360 -26.48 -2.52 -17.96
C GLY A 360 -27.19 -1.36 -18.64
N PHE A 361 -27.83 -1.63 -19.77
CA PHE A 361 -28.57 -0.62 -20.53
C PHE A 361 -30.07 -0.94 -20.53
N ILE A 362 -30.88 0.07 -20.21
CA ILE A 362 -32.33 -0.07 -20.14
C ILE A 362 -32.94 0.21 -21.52
N GLY A 363 -33.58 -0.81 -22.09
CA GLY A 363 -34.37 -0.72 -23.34
C GLY A 363 -33.75 -1.49 -24.52
N PRO A 364 -34.56 -2.03 -25.46
CA PRO A 364 -34.05 -2.79 -26.60
C PRO A 364 -33.15 -1.95 -27.50
N GLY A 365 -31.86 -2.30 -27.61
CA GLY A 365 -30.89 -1.61 -28.46
C GLY A 365 -30.57 -0.17 -28.03
N GLY A 366 -30.97 0.25 -26.82
CA GLY A 366 -30.63 1.55 -26.27
C GLY A 366 -29.25 1.51 -25.64
N TYR A 367 -28.34 2.39 -26.08
CA TYR A 367 -27.03 2.62 -25.43
C TYR A 367 -26.96 3.99 -24.74
N GLU A 368 -28.09 4.69 -24.65
CA GLU A 368 -28.15 6.08 -24.20
C GLU A 368 -28.37 6.23 -22.69
N LYS A 369 -28.85 5.17 -22.02
CA LYS A 369 -29.19 5.17 -20.58
C LYS A 369 -28.55 3.99 -19.87
N GLY A 370 -27.23 4.08 -19.67
CA GLY A 370 -26.49 3.14 -18.83
C GLY A 370 -26.85 3.31 -17.36
N THR A 371 -27.05 2.20 -16.66
CA THR A 371 -27.28 2.15 -15.21
C THR A 371 -26.35 1.13 -14.61
N GLY A 372 -25.74 1.48 -13.48
CA GLY A 372 -24.88 0.60 -12.73
C GLY A 372 -25.64 -0.67 -12.34
N SER A 373 -24.96 -1.80 -12.35
CA SER A 373 -25.50 -3.06 -11.87
C SER A 373 -24.48 -3.79 -11.00
N ALA A 374 -24.95 -4.58 -10.05
CA ALA A 374 -24.14 -5.50 -9.27
C ALA A 374 -24.57 -6.93 -9.58
N SER A 375 -23.66 -7.74 -10.10
CA SER A 375 -23.79 -9.20 -10.05
C SER A 375 -23.44 -9.67 -8.64
N GLN A 376 -24.31 -10.50 -8.10
CA GLN A 376 -24.15 -11.13 -6.80
C GLN A 376 -24.27 -12.63 -7.03
N SER A 377 -23.23 -13.39 -6.70
CA SER A 377 -23.12 -14.76 -7.18
C SER A 377 -22.47 -15.75 -6.22
N TYR A 378 -22.72 -17.02 -6.50
CA TYR A 378 -22.03 -18.15 -5.91
C TYR A 378 -21.56 -19.09 -7.03
N GLN A 379 -20.25 -19.23 -7.18
CA GLN A 379 -19.64 -20.15 -8.16
C GLN A 379 -19.52 -21.54 -7.54
N ILE A 380 -19.97 -22.55 -8.27
CA ILE A 380 -20.07 -23.91 -7.73
C ILE A 380 -19.66 -24.98 -8.76
N ALA A 381 -19.00 -26.01 -8.26
CA ALA A 381 -18.86 -27.31 -8.88
C ALA A 381 -19.16 -28.42 -7.84
N PRO A 382 -19.63 -29.60 -8.24
CA PRO A 382 -19.99 -30.02 -9.60
C PRO A 382 -21.23 -29.29 -10.16
N PHE A 383 -21.41 -29.35 -11.47
CA PHE A 383 -22.45 -28.66 -12.23
C PHE A 383 -23.72 -29.52 -12.38
N ASP A 384 -24.86 -28.84 -12.30
CA ASP A 384 -26.14 -29.33 -12.77
C ASP A 384 -26.16 -29.52 -14.29
N ILE A 385 -27.06 -30.37 -14.78
CA ILE A 385 -27.38 -30.44 -16.20
C ILE A 385 -27.85 -29.05 -16.67
N PHE A 386 -27.19 -28.52 -17.71
CA PHE A 386 -27.38 -27.15 -18.24
C PHE A 386 -27.08 -26.02 -17.24
N TYR A 387 -26.36 -26.30 -16.15
CA TYR A 387 -26.05 -25.34 -15.09
C TYR A 387 -27.30 -24.77 -14.39
N LEU A 388 -28.44 -25.48 -14.47
CA LEU A 388 -29.71 -25.01 -13.94
C LEU A 388 -29.98 -25.60 -12.55
N PRO A 389 -30.01 -24.76 -11.50
CA PRO A 389 -30.38 -25.17 -10.15
C PRO A 389 -31.89 -25.42 -10.00
N ASP A 390 -32.32 -25.89 -8.83
CA ASP A 390 -33.74 -25.86 -8.49
C ASP A 390 -34.20 -24.45 -8.08
N TYR A 391 -34.77 -23.71 -9.04
CA TYR A 391 -35.33 -22.38 -8.84
C TYR A 391 -36.46 -22.30 -7.80
N ASN A 392 -37.09 -23.42 -7.41
CA ASN A 392 -38.11 -23.41 -6.35
C ASN A 392 -37.54 -23.05 -4.96
N TYR A 393 -36.22 -23.12 -4.80
CA TYR A 393 -35.50 -22.81 -3.56
C TYR A 393 -34.63 -21.57 -3.70
N LEU A 394 -34.91 -20.74 -4.71
CA LEU A 394 -34.36 -19.40 -4.86
C LEU A 394 -35.46 -18.38 -4.58
N GLU A 395 -35.09 -17.29 -3.93
CA GLU A 395 -36.01 -16.20 -3.61
C GLU A 395 -35.42 -14.88 -4.07
N VAL A 396 -36.15 -14.11 -4.87
CA VAL A 396 -35.81 -12.73 -5.22
C VAL A 396 -36.80 -11.84 -4.47
N TYR A 397 -36.30 -10.93 -3.62
CA TYR A 397 -37.16 -10.16 -2.73
C TYR A 397 -37.84 -8.99 -3.44
N ASP A 398 -37.14 -8.35 -4.38
CA ASP A 398 -37.66 -7.25 -5.20
C ASP A 398 -37.37 -7.53 -6.68
N HIS A 399 -38.42 -7.89 -7.43
CA HIS A 399 -38.34 -8.18 -8.85
C HIS A 399 -38.28 -6.94 -9.75
N GLU A 400 -38.51 -5.74 -9.20
CA GLU A 400 -38.35 -4.49 -9.97
C GLU A 400 -36.88 -4.06 -10.01
N GLN A 401 -36.12 -4.36 -8.95
CA GLN A 401 -34.70 -3.99 -8.84
C GLN A 401 -33.73 -5.13 -9.14
N THR A 402 -34.07 -6.37 -8.77
CA THR A 402 -33.20 -7.54 -8.91
C THR A 402 -33.82 -8.58 -9.85
N GLY A 403 -33.00 -9.13 -10.75
CA GLY A 403 -33.39 -10.21 -11.64
C GLY A 403 -32.34 -11.32 -11.66
N MET A 404 -32.77 -12.57 -11.86
CA MET A 404 -31.82 -13.67 -12.06
C MET A 404 -30.95 -13.40 -13.29
N SER A 405 -29.66 -13.66 -13.18
CA SER A 405 -28.71 -13.46 -14.28
C SER A 405 -29.02 -14.40 -15.44
N GLY A 406 -28.81 -13.92 -16.66
CA GLY A 406 -28.86 -14.75 -17.87
C GLY A 406 -27.61 -15.62 -18.05
N TYR A 407 -26.55 -15.38 -17.27
CA TYR A 407 -25.36 -16.22 -17.23
C TYR A 407 -25.51 -17.28 -16.14
N HIS A 408 -25.47 -18.55 -16.53
CA HIS A 408 -25.62 -19.69 -15.61
C HIS A 408 -24.30 -20.43 -15.36
N GLY A 409 -23.21 -20.02 -16.02
CA GLY A 409 -21.92 -20.69 -15.93
C GLY A 409 -21.27 -20.92 -17.29
N GLY A 410 -20.18 -21.67 -17.26
CA GLY A 410 -19.43 -22.12 -18.43
C GLY A 410 -18.59 -23.35 -18.07
N ASN A 411 -17.64 -23.70 -18.93
CA ASN A 411 -16.95 -24.99 -18.83
C ASN A 411 -16.16 -25.20 -17.52
N TYR A 412 -15.89 -24.13 -16.77
CA TYR A 412 -15.14 -24.17 -15.51
C TYR A 412 -15.98 -23.85 -14.28
N GLN A 413 -17.24 -23.43 -14.43
CA GLN A 413 -18.09 -23.07 -13.27
C GLN A 413 -19.59 -23.17 -13.60
N GLN A 414 -20.39 -23.55 -12.61
CA GLN A 414 -21.81 -23.16 -12.57
C GLN A 414 -21.92 -21.88 -11.73
N ALA A 415 -22.66 -20.90 -12.24
CA ALA A 415 -22.86 -19.61 -11.59
C ALA A 415 -24.31 -19.47 -11.12
N MET A 416 -24.49 -19.40 -9.81
CA MET A 416 -25.76 -19.03 -9.19
C MET A 416 -25.75 -17.52 -9.01
N SER A 417 -26.40 -16.77 -9.89
CA SER A 417 -26.23 -15.31 -9.96
C SER A 417 -27.55 -14.57 -10.12
N ALA A 418 -27.68 -13.44 -9.43
CA ALA A 418 -28.67 -12.41 -9.69
C ALA A 418 -28.00 -11.05 -9.89
N VAL A 419 -28.64 -10.20 -10.69
CA VAL A 419 -28.17 -8.86 -11.02
C VAL A 419 -29.13 -7.84 -10.41
N THR A 420 -28.58 -6.88 -9.68
CA THR A 420 -29.33 -5.81 -9.02
C THR A 420 -28.96 -4.47 -9.63
N TRP A 421 -29.95 -3.65 -10.00
CA TRP A 421 -29.72 -2.27 -10.47
C TRP A 421 -29.29 -1.35 -9.33
N LEU A 422 -28.32 -0.47 -9.62
CA LEU A 422 -27.69 0.43 -8.65
C LEU A 422 -28.05 1.89 -8.93
N ASN A 423 -27.85 2.75 -7.94
CA ASN A 423 -27.87 4.19 -8.14
C ASN A 423 -26.51 4.67 -8.68
N ASN A 424 -26.52 5.40 -9.80
CA ASN A 424 -25.32 6.01 -10.39
C ASN A 424 -24.67 7.09 -9.50
N ASP A 425 -25.34 7.55 -8.44
CA ASP A 425 -24.75 8.45 -7.44
C ASP A 425 -23.71 7.76 -6.53
N TRP A 426 -23.65 6.43 -6.51
CA TRP A 426 -22.72 5.66 -5.65
C TRP A 426 -21.33 5.44 -6.27
N TYR A 427 -20.95 6.30 -7.22
CA TYR A 427 -19.72 6.22 -7.99
C TYR A 427 -18.81 7.44 -7.74
N ASP A 428 -17.51 7.23 -7.90
CA ASP A 428 -16.44 8.23 -7.85
C ASP A 428 -16.37 9.09 -6.58
N GLY A 429 -16.68 8.50 -5.44
CA GLY A 429 -16.67 9.16 -4.14
C GLY A 429 -17.87 10.08 -3.88
N ASN A 430 -18.85 10.15 -4.81
CA ASN A 430 -20.06 10.95 -4.62
C ASN A 430 -21.01 10.35 -3.57
N GLY A 431 -20.99 9.03 -3.44
CA GLY A 431 -21.82 8.30 -2.50
C GLY A 431 -21.27 6.90 -2.25
N TYR A 432 -21.60 6.35 -1.08
CA TYR A 432 -21.24 5.01 -0.67
C TYR A 432 -22.51 4.18 -0.50
N GLN A 433 -22.38 2.89 -0.80
CA GLN A 433 -23.43 1.93 -0.50
C GLN A 433 -22.82 0.67 0.10
N THR A 434 -23.58 0.01 0.98
CA THR A 434 -23.17 -1.25 1.58
C THR A 434 -23.50 -2.41 0.65
N TYR A 435 -22.53 -3.28 0.41
CA TYR A 435 -22.70 -4.52 -0.37
C TYR A 435 -22.25 -5.70 0.47
N GLY A 436 -22.90 -6.86 0.31
CA GLY A 436 -22.54 -8.03 1.09
C GLY A 436 -23.50 -9.19 0.96
N TYR A 437 -23.23 -10.20 1.79
CA TYR A 437 -24.06 -11.38 1.94
C TYR A 437 -24.01 -11.89 3.38
N GLU A 438 -25.04 -12.65 3.74
CA GLU A 438 -25.11 -13.45 4.94
C GLU A 438 -25.22 -14.92 4.53
N TYR A 439 -24.39 -15.79 5.10
CA TYR A 439 -24.44 -17.20 4.78
C TYR A 439 -24.27 -18.13 5.98
N THR A 440 -24.92 -19.28 5.87
CA THR A 440 -24.75 -20.41 6.78
C THR A 440 -24.17 -21.58 5.99
N PRO A 441 -22.98 -22.11 6.37
CA PRO A 441 -22.35 -23.24 5.71
C PRO A 441 -23.20 -24.53 5.69
N GLY A 442 -22.90 -25.41 4.73
CA GLY A 442 -23.41 -26.79 4.70
C GLY A 442 -24.54 -27.02 3.68
N ALA A 443 -25.05 -28.26 3.65
CA ALA A 443 -26.08 -28.69 2.70
C ALA A 443 -27.45 -28.03 2.96
N ASP A 444 -27.82 -27.86 4.23
CA ASP A 444 -29.04 -27.16 4.66
C ASP A 444 -28.80 -25.65 4.88
N GLY A 445 -27.63 -25.17 4.44
CA GLY A 445 -27.23 -23.78 4.55
C GLY A 445 -28.02 -22.85 3.64
N SER A 446 -27.72 -21.56 3.69
CA SER A 446 -28.26 -20.59 2.73
C SER A 446 -27.30 -19.43 2.54
N ILE A 447 -27.42 -18.72 1.43
CA ILE A 447 -26.72 -17.45 1.18
C ILE A 447 -27.80 -16.41 0.84
N ALA A 448 -27.79 -15.26 1.50
CA ALA A 448 -28.69 -14.14 1.24
C ALA A 448 -27.87 -12.88 0.99
N TRP A 449 -28.01 -12.31 -0.20
CA TRP A 449 -27.29 -11.10 -0.61
C TRP A 449 -28.10 -9.85 -0.32
N PHE A 450 -27.42 -8.72 -0.19
CA PHE A 450 -28.07 -7.42 0.03
C PHE A 450 -27.29 -6.28 -0.63
N VAL A 451 -28.01 -5.19 -0.87
CA VAL A 451 -27.47 -3.88 -1.23
C VAL A 451 -28.14 -2.85 -0.31
N GLY A 452 -27.33 -2.10 0.41
CA GLY A 452 -27.79 -1.29 1.55
C GLY A 452 -28.42 -2.14 2.63
N ASP A 453 -29.59 -1.71 3.10
CA ASP A 453 -30.35 -2.39 4.14
C ASP A 453 -31.34 -3.44 3.58
N GLN A 454 -31.40 -3.61 2.26
CA GLN A 454 -32.37 -4.48 1.60
C GLN A 454 -31.70 -5.76 1.08
N TYR A 455 -32.24 -6.91 1.47
CA TYR A 455 -31.89 -8.19 0.85
C TYR A 455 -32.40 -8.23 -0.59
N THR A 456 -31.54 -8.65 -1.52
CA THR A 456 -31.81 -8.67 -2.96
C THR A 456 -32.34 -10.03 -3.39
N TRP A 457 -31.61 -11.08 -3.06
CA TRP A 457 -32.01 -12.46 -3.32
C TRP A 457 -31.39 -13.44 -2.31
N LYS A 458 -31.93 -14.66 -2.29
CA LYS A 458 -31.50 -15.75 -1.41
C LYS A 458 -31.43 -17.06 -2.18
N LEU A 459 -30.36 -17.80 -1.89
CA LEU A 459 -30.15 -19.19 -2.27
C LEU A 459 -30.27 -20.06 -1.04
N ASP A 460 -31.23 -20.97 -1.04
CA ASP A 460 -31.34 -22.04 -0.03
C ASP A 460 -30.56 -23.28 -0.53
N GLY A 461 -29.85 -23.97 0.36
CA GLY A 461 -29.02 -25.13 0.02
C GLY A 461 -29.78 -26.27 -0.66
N ARG A 462 -31.11 -26.33 -0.50
CA ARG A 462 -31.99 -27.25 -1.26
C ARG A 462 -32.00 -26.96 -2.77
N ALA A 463 -31.66 -25.74 -3.20
CA ALA A 463 -31.46 -25.42 -4.62
C ALA A 463 -30.30 -26.21 -5.24
N LEU A 464 -29.35 -26.65 -4.40
CA LEU A 464 -28.11 -27.35 -4.76
C LEU A 464 -28.19 -28.87 -4.54
N ARG A 465 -29.40 -29.39 -4.41
CA ARG A 465 -29.68 -30.81 -4.19
C ARG A 465 -29.06 -31.71 -5.28
N PRO A 466 -28.95 -33.03 -5.03
CA PRO A 466 -28.53 -33.98 -6.06
C PRO A 466 -29.31 -33.82 -7.37
N ASN A 467 -28.59 -33.86 -8.49
CA ASN A 467 -29.16 -33.72 -9.82
C ASN A 467 -28.40 -34.59 -10.82
N GLY A 468 -29.12 -35.43 -11.56
CA GLY A 468 -28.51 -36.39 -12.47
C GLY A 468 -27.55 -37.32 -11.73
N ASN A 469 -26.26 -37.24 -12.07
CA ASN A 469 -25.21 -38.13 -11.54
C ASN A 469 -24.32 -37.47 -10.49
N VAL A 470 -24.66 -36.25 -10.04
CA VAL A 470 -23.95 -35.57 -8.96
C VAL A 470 -24.85 -35.51 -7.73
N GLY A 471 -24.29 -35.81 -6.57
CA GLY A 471 -24.93 -35.69 -5.27
C GLY A 471 -25.00 -34.24 -4.77
N GLN A 472 -25.16 -34.11 -3.45
CA GLN A 472 -25.44 -32.83 -2.81
C GLN A 472 -24.22 -31.90 -2.88
N ARG A 473 -24.42 -30.71 -3.45
CA ARG A 473 -23.46 -29.61 -3.28
C ARG A 473 -23.84 -28.79 -2.06
N THR A 474 -22.87 -28.09 -1.49
CA THR A 474 -23.05 -27.40 -0.20
C THR A 474 -22.92 -25.90 -0.37
N VAL A 475 -23.52 -25.13 0.54
CA VAL A 475 -23.05 -23.76 0.80
C VAL A 475 -21.64 -23.86 1.42
N PRO A 476 -20.67 -22.99 1.07
CA PRO A 476 -19.27 -23.19 1.39
C PRO A 476 -18.99 -23.53 2.86
N GLU A 477 -18.27 -24.62 3.06
CA GLU A 477 -17.81 -25.05 4.38
C GLU A 477 -16.34 -24.72 4.65
N GLU A 478 -15.61 -24.26 3.64
CA GLU A 478 -14.22 -23.81 3.79
C GLU A 478 -14.15 -22.49 4.59
N PRO A 479 -13.07 -22.25 5.34
CA PRO A 479 -12.73 -20.90 5.75
C PRO A 479 -12.49 -20.05 4.50
N MET A 480 -13.18 -18.93 4.40
CA MET A 480 -13.17 -18.02 3.27
C MET A 480 -12.21 -16.85 3.54
N ALA A 481 -11.42 -16.47 2.54
CA ALA A 481 -10.63 -15.26 2.53
C ALA A 481 -11.30 -14.19 1.65
N LEU A 482 -11.31 -12.94 2.10
CA LEU A 482 -11.80 -11.78 1.34
C LEU A 482 -10.82 -11.35 0.23
N ILE A 483 -11.40 -10.91 -0.88
CA ILE A 483 -10.73 -10.30 -2.02
C ILE A 483 -11.45 -9.01 -2.39
N MET A 484 -10.66 -7.97 -2.67
CA MET A 484 -11.10 -6.70 -3.22
C MET A 484 -10.23 -6.37 -4.40
N ASN A 485 -10.80 -6.07 -5.55
CA ASN A 485 -10.02 -5.70 -6.73
C ASN A 485 -10.77 -4.72 -7.61
N LEU A 486 -10.01 -3.98 -8.39
CA LEU A 486 -10.56 -3.16 -9.47
C LEU A 486 -9.99 -3.67 -10.79
N GLY A 487 -10.72 -4.57 -11.44
CA GLY A 487 -10.29 -5.19 -12.69
C GLY A 487 -10.72 -4.43 -13.94
N MET A 488 -10.18 -4.83 -15.09
CA MET A 488 -10.72 -4.52 -16.41
C MET A 488 -10.45 -5.66 -17.40
N GLY A 489 -11.49 -6.24 -17.99
CA GLY A 489 -11.35 -7.38 -18.90
C GLY A 489 -12.53 -7.52 -19.86
N THR A 490 -12.23 -7.98 -21.07
CA THR A 490 -13.25 -8.23 -22.12
C THR A 490 -14.01 -9.54 -21.93
N SER A 491 -13.58 -10.37 -20.98
CA SER A 491 -14.20 -11.64 -20.61
C SER A 491 -15.50 -11.46 -19.83
N PHE A 492 -15.64 -10.35 -19.10
CA PHE A 492 -16.80 -10.09 -18.23
C PHE A 492 -17.66 -8.92 -18.71
N SER A 493 -17.06 -7.78 -19.06
CA SER A 493 -17.79 -6.59 -19.49
C SER A 493 -17.30 -6.05 -20.83
N GLN A 494 -18.17 -5.32 -21.52
CA GLN A 494 -17.76 -4.60 -22.72
C GLN A 494 -16.90 -3.39 -22.35
N VAL A 495 -15.64 -3.40 -22.81
CA VAL A 495 -14.70 -2.30 -22.53
C VAL A 495 -14.88 -1.17 -23.55
N MET A 496 -15.50 -0.07 -23.15
CA MET A 496 -15.69 1.12 -24.00
C MET A 496 -14.54 2.13 -23.86
N MET A 497 -13.39 1.79 -24.45
CA MET A 497 -12.13 2.56 -24.31
C MET A 497 -12.22 4.08 -24.58
N PRO A 498 -12.92 4.59 -25.62
CA PRO A 498 -13.01 6.04 -25.85
C PRO A 498 -13.59 6.82 -24.67
N ASN A 499 -14.51 6.19 -23.93
CA ASN A 499 -15.15 6.74 -22.75
C ASN A 499 -14.22 6.64 -21.54
N LEU A 500 -13.64 5.46 -21.28
CA LEU A 500 -12.79 5.22 -20.11
C LEU A 500 -11.55 6.11 -20.07
N ASN A 501 -10.98 6.48 -21.22
CA ASN A 501 -9.81 7.35 -21.28
C ASN A 501 -10.00 8.71 -20.58
N THR A 502 -11.23 9.22 -20.47
CA THR A 502 -11.50 10.47 -19.75
C THR A 502 -11.74 10.28 -18.26
N LEU A 503 -11.83 9.02 -17.79
CA LEU A 503 -12.06 8.66 -16.40
C LEU A 503 -10.79 8.20 -15.68
N PHE A 504 -9.67 7.99 -16.39
CA PHE A 504 -8.40 7.65 -15.75
C PHE A 504 -7.74 8.91 -15.13
N PRO A 505 -7.19 8.83 -13.90
CA PRO A 505 -7.29 7.69 -12.99
C PRO A 505 -8.67 7.53 -12.38
N ALA A 506 -9.15 6.29 -12.22
CA ALA A 506 -10.37 5.99 -11.48
C ALA A 506 -10.03 5.32 -10.15
N THR A 507 -10.90 5.42 -9.14
CA THR A 507 -10.63 4.84 -7.82
C THR A 507 -11.88 4.21 -7.23
N MET A 508 -11.78 2.94 -6.87
CA MET A 508 -12.75 2.23 -6.03
C MET A 508 -12.39 2.46 -4.58
N ARG A 509 -13.36 2.82 -3.75
CA ARG A 509 -13.13 3.22 -2.35
C ARG A 509 -13.94 2.35 -1.41
N PHE A 510 -13.29 1.89 -0.34
CA PHE A 510 -13.91 1.17 0.76
C PHE A 510 -13.85 2.06 2.00
N ASP A 511 -15.01 2.45 2.51
CA ASP A 511 -15.16 3.18 3.77
C ASP A 511 -14.95 2.23 4.96
N TYR A 512 -15.51 1.03 4.89
CA TYR A 512 -15.21 -0.02 5.87
C TYR A 512 -15.42 -1.41 5.29
N ILE A 513 -14.86 -2.41 5.99
CA ILE A 513 -15.23 -3.83 5.89
C ILE A 513 -15.61 -4.33 7.27
N ARG A 514 -16.69 -5.11 7.37
CA ARG A 514 -17.16 -5.69 8.63
C ARG A 514 -17.63 -7.13 8.44
N ILE A 515 -17.30 -7.98 9.40
CA ILE A 515 -17.75 -9.37 9.49
C ILE A 515 -18.50 -9.54 10.80
N TYR A 516 -19.69 -10.11 10.73
CA TYR A 516 -20.54 -10.40 11.87
C TYR A 516 -20.87 -11.88 11.90
N GLN A 517 -20.92 -12.46 13.09
CA GLN A 517 -21.27 -13.86 13.27
C GLN A 517 -22.29 -14.02 14.41
N PRO A 518 -23.11 -15.09 14.40
CA PRO A 518 -23.99 -15.39 15.52
C PRO A 518 -23.19 -15.49 16.83
N GLU A 519 -23.73 -14.90 17.89
CA GLU A 519 -23.08 -14.91 19.21
C GLU A 519 -22.90 -16.35 19.72
N GLY A 520 -21.68 -16.71 20.11
CA GLY A 520 -21.32 -18.06 20.57
C GLY A 520 -21.02 -19.07 19.44
N SER A 521 -20.96 -18.63 18.19
CA SER A 521 -20.55 -19.44 17.04
C SER A 521 -19.52 -18.71 16.17
N GLU A 522 -18.71 -17.86 16.80
CA GLU A 522 -17.66 -17.09 16.12
C GLU A 522 -16.56 -18.01 15.57
N SER A 523 -16.20 -17.82 14.30
CA SER A 523 -15.16 -18.54 13.59
C SER A 523 -14.42 -17.59 12.65
N VAL A 524 -13.47 -16.84 13.22
CA VAL A 524 -12.49 -16.00 12.51
C VAL A 524 -11.12 -16.66 12.61
N THR A 525 -10.85 -17.61 11.73
CA THR A 525 -9.63 -18.41 11.67
C THR A 525 -9.53 -19.08 10.30
N CYS A 526 -8.31 -19.31 9.82
CA CYS A 526 -8.03 -20.09 8.62
C CYS A 526 -7.98 -21.61 8.90
N ASP A 527 -8.05 -22.03 10.17
CA ASP A 527 -8.10 -23.44 10.58
C ASP A 527 -9.31 -23.75 11.48
N PRO A 528 -10.56 -23.55 11.02
CA PRO A 528 -11.72 -23.97 11.80
C PRO A 528 -11.74 -25.49 11.97
N GLU A 529 -12.44 -25.96 13.00
CA GLU A 529 -12.49 -27.39 13.34
C GLU A 529 -12.94 -28.24 12.13
N GLY A 530 -12.12 -29.23 11.77
CA GLY A 530 -12.35 -30.11 10.62
C GLY A 530 -11.97 -29.54 9.25
N TYR A 531 -11.63 -28.25 9.14
CA TYR A 531 -11.23 -27.60 7.89
C TYR A 531 -9.89 -26.85 8.02
N PRO A 532 -8.79 -27.51 8.45
CA PRO A 532 -7.47 -26.88 8.50
C PRO A 532 -6.99 -26.56 7.07
N THR A 533 -6.26 -25.45 6.93
CA THR A 533 -5.66 -25.00 5.67
C THR A 533 -4.20 -24.62 5.82
N THR A 534 -3.78 -24.05 6.95
CA THR A 534 -2.46 -23.44 7.10
C THR A 534 -1.32 -24.43 6.96
N GLU A 535 -1.42 -25.62 7.58
CA GLU A 535 -0.35 -26.62 7.45
C GLU A 535 -0.26 -27.20 6.04
N TYR A 536 -1.40 -27.39 5.35
CA TYR A 536 -1.42 -27.87 3.97
C TYR A 536 -0.79 -26.86 3.01
N ILE A 537 -1.11 -25.57 3.17
CA ILE A 537 -0.50 -24.49 2.38
C ILE A 537 1.02 -24.45 2.63
N LYS A 538 1.43 -24.56 3.90
CA LYS A 538 2.83 -24.52 4.31
C LYS A 538 3.64 -25.71 3.79
N SER A 539 3.05 -26.89 3.69
CA SER A 539 3.72 -28.07 3.11
C SER A 539 3.81 -28.02 1.58
N HIS A 540 3.08 -27.10 0.95
CA HIS A 540 3.02 -26.92 -0.50
C HIS A 540 3.41 -25.51 -0.96
N PRO A 541 4.55 -24.94 -0.55
CA PRO A 541 4.79 -23.50 -0.69
C PRO A 541 4.87 -23.01 -2.15
N GLU A 542 5.42 -23.83 -3.05
CA GLU A 542 5.72 -23.45 -4.44
C GLU A 542 4.48 -22.95 -5.23
N PRO A 543 3.36 -23.70 -5.31
CA PRO A 543 2.18 -23.26 -6.05
C PRO A 543 1.53 -22.00 -5.48
N TYR A 544 1.70 -21.71 -4.19
CA TYR A 544 1.17 -20.49 -3.56
C TYR A 544 2.11 -19.28 -3.67
N ALA A 545 3.37 -19.49 -4.05
CA ALA A 545 4.39 -18.45 -4.16
C ALA A 545 4.72 -18.06 -5.61
N ASN A 546 4.34 -18.88 -6.60
CA ASN A 546 4.69 -18.66 -8.00
C ASN A 546 3.44 -18.59 -8.90
N VAL A 547 3.09 -17.38 -9.34
CA VAL A 547 1.95 -17.10 -10.23
C VAL A 547 2.09 -17.70 -11.63
N ASN A 548 3.30 -18.06 -12.05
CA ASN A 548 3.53 -18.62 -13.40
C ASN A 548 3.21 -20.11 -13.49
N LEU A 549 2.96 -20.78 -12.36
CA LEU A 549 2.58 -22.18 -12.33
C LEU A 549 1.08 -22.31 -12.59
N THR A 550 0.73 -23.02 -13.65
CA THR A 550 -0.65 -23.17 -14.12
C THR A 550 -1.30 -24.49 -13.74
N SER A 551 -0.51 -25.48 -13.28
CA SER A 551 -1.01 -26.78 -12.82
C SER A 551 -0.25 -27.28 -11.59
N TRP A 552 -0.90 -28.14 -10.82
CA TRP A 552 -0.37 -28.80 -9.63
C TRP A 552 0.83 -29.70 -9.95
N ASP A 553 0.77 -30.39 -11.09
CA ASP A 553 1.88 -31.21 -11.60
C ASP A 553 3.09 -30.35 -11.99
N ALA A 554 2.87 -29.19 -12.63
CA ALA A 554 3.95 -28.25 -12.95
C ALA A 554 4.62 -27.67 -11.70
N ALA A 555 3.90 -27.65 -10.56
CA ALA A 555 4.44 -27.29 -9.26
C ALA A 555 5.23 -28.43 -8.57
N GLY A 556 5.34 -29.60 -9.21
CA GLY A 556 6.12 -30.74 -8.71
C GLY A 556 5.36 -31.66 -7.77
N TYR A 557 4.03 -31.54 -7.67
CA TYR A 557 3.20 -32.34 -6.78
C TYR A 557 2.34 -33.35 -7.55
N SER A 558 2.29 -34.57 -7.05
CA SER A 558 1.42 -35.61 -7.61
C SER A 558 -0.05 -35.36 -7.28
N TRP A 559 -0.94 -35.67 -8.22
CA TRP A 559 -2.38 -35.64 -7.98
C TRP A 559 -2.81 -36.72 -6.97
N PRO A 560 -3.51 -36.37 -5.86
CA PRO A 560 -3.98 -37.35 -4.89
C PRO A 560 -4.94 -38.38 -5.52
N THR A 561 -4.77 -39.66 -5.15
CA THR A 561 -5.67 -40.74 -5.59
C THR A 561 -6.89 -40.87 -4.68
N ASN A 562 -8.00 -41.41 -5.21
CA ASN A 562 -9.25 -41.60 -4.47
C ASN A 562 -9.87 -42.99 -4.72
N SER A 563 -10.67 -43.49 -3.77
CA SER A 563 -11.24 -44.85 -3.86
C SER A 563 -12.20 -45.05 -5.03
N PHE A 564 -12.92 -44.00 -5.44
CA PHE A 564 -13.92 -44.08 -6.49
C PHE A 564 -13.30 -44.32 -7.87
N VAL A 565 -12.19 -43.63 -8.18
CA VAL A 565 -11.48 -43.77 -9.47
C VAL A 565 -10.40 -44.84 -9.43
N ASN A 566 -9.69 -44.97 -8.29
CA ASN A 566 -8.47 -45.78 -8.21
C ASN A 566 -8.64 -47.13 -7.50
N GLY A 567 -9.76 -47.41 -6.84
CA GLY A 567 -10.06 -48.72 -6.24
C GLY A 567 -9.19 -49.10 -5.03
N CYS A 568 -8.67 -48.10 -4.32
CA CYS A 568 -8.15 -48.22 -2.96
C CYS A 568 -9.31 -48.19 -1.94
#